data_AF-A0A965HVL5-F1
#
_entry.id   AF-A0A965HVL5-F1
#
_cell.length_a   1.000
_cell.length_b   1.000
_cell.length_c   1.000
_cell.angle_alpha   90.00
_cell.angle_beta   90.00
_cell.angle_gamma   90.00
#
_symmetry.space_group_name_H-M   'P 1'
#
loop_
_entity.id
_entity.type
_entity.pdbx_description
1 polymer ?
#
loop_
_entity_poly.entity_id
_entity_poly.type
_entity_poly.pdbx_seq_one_letter_code
_entity_poly.pdbx_strand_id
1 'polypeptide(L)' 'LPEDQQDFLALNAELAKEWPVITEMKEAPADADDWKDVTGKIDHLQR' A
#
# COMPACT_ATOMS: atom_id res chain seq x y z
N LEU A 1 -14.87 -1.85 -5.68
CA LEU A 1 -13.71 -0.95 -5.62
C LEU A 1 -13.97 0.19 -6.58
N PRO A 2 -13.50 1.42 -6.29
CA PRO A 2 -13.36 2.46 -7.30
C PRO A 2 -12.63 1.94 -8.54
N GLU A 3 -12.97 2.46 -9.72
CA GLU A 3 -12.44 1.98 -11.00
C GLU A 3 -10.91 2.13 -11.07
N ASP A 4 -10.39 3.22 -10.53
CA ASP A 4 -8.96 3.54 -10.41
C ASP A 4 -8.20 2.68 -9.37
N GLN A 5 -8.90 1.80 -8.64
CA GLN A 5 -8.30 0.93 -7.62
C GLN A 5 -8.41 -0.56 -7.95
N GLN A 6 -8.93 -0.92 -9.12
CA GLN A 6 -9.11 -2.33 -9.52
C GLN A 6 -7.77 -3.09 -9.59
N ASP A 7 -6.71 -2.42 -10.03
CA ASP A 7 -5.36 -3.02 -10.18
C ASP A 7 -4.77 -3.51 -8.85
N PHE A 8 -5.19 -2.93 -7.72
CA PHE A 8 -4.75 -3.36 -6.40
C PHE A 8 -5.20 -4.79 -6.05
N LEU A 9 -6.23 -5.35 -6.70
CA LEU A 9 -6.65 -6.73 -6.45
C LEU A 9 -5.57 -7.73 -6.82
N ALA A 10 -5.05 -7.64 -8.05
CA ALA A 10 -4.01 -8.53 -8.54
C ALA A 10 -2.70 -8.31 -7.77
N LEU A 11 -2.35 -7.04 -7.53
CA LEU A 11 -1.17 -6.66 -6.75
C LEU A 11 -1.20 -7.22 -5.32
N ASN A 12 -2.33 -7.08 -4.62
CA ASN A 12 -2.47 -7.62 -3.27
C ASN A 12 -2.37 -9.15 -3.26
N ALA A 13 -2.91 -9.83 -4.27
CA ALA A 13 -2.83 -11.30 -4.38
C ALA A 13 -1.40 -11.79 -4.67
N GLU A 14 -0.59 -11.00 -5.37
CA GLU A 14 0.83 -11.25 -5.61
C GLU A 14 1.62 -11.01 -4.31
N LEU A 15 1.60 -9.79 -3.78
CA LEU A 15 2.47 -9.37 -2.68
C LEU A 15 2.14 -10.05 -1.35
N ALA A 16 0.87 -10.43 -1.10
CA ALA A 16 0.51 -11.16 0.12
C ALA A 16 1.18 -12.55 0.21
N LYS A 17 1.67 -13.10 -0.90
CA LYS A 17 2.43 -14.37 -0.92
C LYS A 17 3.92 -14.17 -0.65
N GLU A 18 4.45 -12.98 -0.93
CA GLU A 18 5.88 -12.67 -0.89
C GLU A 18 6.28 -11.94 0.39
N TRP A 19 5.45 -11.01 0.84
CA TRP A 19 5.75 -10.16 2.00
C TRP A 19 5.57 -10.89 3.34
N PRO A 20 6.37 -10.52 4.35
CA PRO A 20 6.21 -11.06 5.69
C PRO A 20 4.89 -10.62 6.32
N VAL A 21 4.29 -11.50 7.13
CA VAL A 21 3.06 -11.18 7.86
C VAL A 21 3.36 -10.17 8.97
N ILE A 22 2.60 -9.07 9.01
CA ILE A 22 2.64 -8.08 10.10
C ILE A 22 1.51 -8.39 11.09
N THR A 23 1.86 -8.84 12.30
CA THR A 23 0.90 -9.23 13.35
C THR A 23 0.81 -8.25 14.52
N GLU A 24 1.66 -7.22 14.55
CA GLU A 24 1.75 -6.23 15.63
C GLU A 24 1.76 -4.81 15.06
N MET A 25 1.16 -3.88 15.80
CA MET A 25 1.13 -2.47 15.45
C MET A 25 2.52 -1.84 15.58
N LYS A 26 2.85 -0.94 14.65
CA LYS A 26 4.03 -0.08 14.70
C LYS A 26 3.62 1.37 14.47
N GLU A 27 4.50 2.30 14.82
CA GLU A 27 4.30 3.71 14.49
C GLU A 27 4.24 3.91 12.98
N ALA A 28 3.42 4.88 12.55
CA ALA A 28 3.37 5.27 11.15
C ALA A 28 4.67 5.97 10.72
N PRO A 29 4.99 6.01 9.42
CA PRO A 29 6.07 6.84 8.90
C PRO A 29 5.93 8.31 9.33
N ALA A 30 7.06 9.00 9.54
CA ALA A 30 7.08 10.37 10.03
C ALA A 30 6.37 11.38 9.09
N ASP A 31 6.28 11.05 7.81
CA ASP A 31 5.67 11.85 6.74
C ASP A 31 4.25 11.37 6.39
N ALA A 32 3.65 10.44 7.15
CA ALA A 32 2.37 9.83 6.80
C ALA A 32 1.24 10.85 6.53
N ASP A 33 1.19 11.96 7.29
CA ASP A 33 0.20 13.02 7.13
C ASP A 33 0.38 13.79 5.82
N ASP A 34 1.62 13.99 5.36
CA ASP A 34 1.93 14.67 4.10
C ASP A 34 1.44 13.87 2.87
N TRP A 35 1.36 12.54 3.01
CA TRP A 35 0.95 11.64 1.93
C TRP A 35 -0.52 11.28 1.92
N LYS A 36 -1.31 11.76 2.89
CA LYS A 36 -2.70 11.33 3.08
C LYS A 36 -3.56 11.56 1.84
N ASP A 37 -3.48 12.75 1.25
CA ASP A 37 -4.33 13.20 0.15
C ASP A 37 -3.63 13.13 -1.23
N VAL A 38 -2.39 12.63 -1.28
CA VAL A 38 -1.62 12.46 -2.52
C VAL A 38 -2.19 11.28 -3.32
N THR A 39 -2.53 11.54 -4.59
CA THR A 39 -2.97 10.54 -5.56
C THR A 39 -1.79 9.96 -6.35
N GLY A 40 -1.98 8.84 -7.04
CA GLY A 40 -0.90 8.23 -7.85
C GLY A 40 0.25 7.61 -7.03
N LYS A 41 0.06 7.34 -5.74
CA LYS A 41 1.09 6.75 -4.85
C LYS A 41 1.60 5.38 -5.26
N ILE A 42 0.94 4.71 -6.20
CA ILE A 42 1.36 3.41 -6.73
C ILE A 42 2.77 3.46 -7.32
N ASP A 43 3.16 4.60 -7.91
CA ASP A 43 4.49 4.80 -8.50
C ASP A 43 5.63 4.79 -7.46
N HIS A 44 5.29 4.93 -6.18
CA HIS A 44 6.23 4.91 -5.06
C HIS A 44 6.30 3.56 -4.33
N LEU A 45 5.57 2.54 -4.78
CA LEU A 45 5.59 1.21 -4.18
C LEU A 45 6.97 0.55 -4.29
N GLN A 46 7.51 0.11 -3.15
CA GLN A 46 8.75 -0.67 -3.07
C GLN A 46 8.39 -2.13 -2.81
N ARG A 47 8.89 -3.04 -3.66
CA ARG A 47 8.63 -4.49 -3.55
C ARG A 47 9.62 -5.16 -2.60
#